data_AF-G5LRL6-F1
#
_entry.id   AF-G5LRL6-F1
#
_cell.length_a   1.000
_cell.length_b   1.000
_cell.length_c   1.000
_cell.angle_alpha   90.00
_cell.angle_beta   90.00
_cell.angle_gamma   90.00
#
_symmetry.space_group_name_H-M   'P 1'
#
loop_
_entity.id
_entity.type
_entity.pdbx_description
1 polymer ?
#
loop_
_entity_poly.entity_id
_entity_poly.type
_entity_poly.pdbx_seq_one_letter_code
_entity_poly.pdbx_strand_id
1 'polypeptide(L)' 'MDVLLGTESTLIHLEVYTRWEEGRWKIYRVRDADKGYEQPIYDAGAITQAEAWSAKVAPEYKKH' A
#
# COMPACT_ATOMS: atom_id res chain seq x y z
N MET A 1 11.41 5.30 3.59
CA MET A 1 10.73 6.61 3.66
C MET A 1 9.68 6.49 4.74
N ASP A 2 9.55 7.50 5.58
CA ASP A 2 8.56 7.49 6.67
C ASP A 2 7.31 8.25 6.24
N VAL A 3 6.16 7.60 6.40
CA VAL A 3 4.86 8.12 5.97
C VAL A 3 3.91 8.05 7.15
N LEU A 4 3.21 9.16 7.45
CA LEU A 4 2.05 9.14 8.33
C LEU A 4 0.78 9.01 7.49
N LEU A 5 -0.02 8.00 7.79
CA LEU A 5 -1.35 7.82 7.25
C LEU A 5 -2.35 7.92 8.39
N GLY A 6 -3.36 8.78 8.28
CA GLY A 6 -4.33 8.93 9.35
C GLY A 6 -5.70 9.39 8.88
N THR A 7 -6.69 9.11 9.72
CA THR A 7 -8.00 9.77 9.73
C THR A 7 -8.01 10.83 10.83
N GLU A 8 -9.06 11.63 10.95
CA GLU A 8 -9.17 12.70 11.95
C GLU A 8 -8.93 12.22 13.41
N SER A 9 -9.03 10.92 13.69
CA SER A 9 -8.93 10.33 15.03
C SER A 9 -7.82 9.30 15.21
N THR A 10 -7.06 8.93 14.17
CA THR A 10 -5.99 7.91 14.31
C THR A 10 -4.87 8.14 13.31
N LEU A 11 -3.64 8.23 13.82
CA LEU A 11 -2.42 8.26 13.02
C LEU A 11 -1.78 6.86 13.06
N ILE A 12 -1.36 6.39 11.89
CA ILE A 12 -0.60 5.17 11.70
C ILE A 12 0.75 5.57 11.12
N HIS A 13 1.82 5.25 11.82
CA HIS A 13 3.18 5.49 11.35
C HIS A 13 3.64 4.30 10.48
N LEU A 14 3.98 4.58 9.22
CA LEU A 14 4.36 3.55 8.26
C LEU A 14 5.80 3.73 7.78
N GLU A 15 6.59 2.66 7.87
CA GLU A 15 7.86 2.50 7.18
C GLU A 15 7.59 1.99 5.77
N VAL A 16 7.95 2.77 4.75
CA VAL A 16 7.79 2.42 3.34
C VAL A 16 9.14 2.14 2.70
N TYR A 17 9.29 0.96 2.10
CA TYR A 17 10.48 0.54 1.37
C TYR A 17 10.22 0.54 -0.13
N THR A 18 11.12 1.17 -0.87
CA THR A 18 11.03 1.32 -2.32
C THR A 18 12.24 0.71 -3.02
N ARG A 19 12.00 0.16 -4.21
CA ARG A 19 13.03 -0.39 -5.09
C ARG A 19 12.90 0.23 -6.46
N TRP A 20 14.02 0.49 -7.10
CA TRP A 20 14.05 0.93 -8.48
C TRP A 20 14.01 -0.29 -9.41
N GLU A 21 12.95 -0.43 -10.19
CA GLU A 21 12.75 -1.55 -11.12
C GLU A 21 12.05 -1.04 -12.38
N GLU A 22 12.45 -1.54 -13.56
CA GLU A 22 11.85 -1.14 -14.85
C GLU A 22 11.81 0.38 -15.10
N GLY A 23 12.80 1.11 -14.58
CA GLY A 23 12.86 2.57 -14.72
C GLY A 23 11.87 3.35 -13.86
N ARG A 24 11.26 2.71 -12.85
CA ARG A 24 10.33 3.35 -11.91
C ARG A 24 10.59 2.91 -10.46
N TRP A 25 10.29 3.79 -9.50
CA TRP A 25 10.23 3.42 -8.09
C TRP A 25 8.96 2.60 -7.81
N LYS A 26 9.12 1.41 -7.25
CA LYS A 26 8.01 0.56 -6.78
C LYS A 26 8.09 0.44 -5.26
N ILE A 27 6.93 0.50 -4.60
CA ILE A 27 6.82 0.15 -3.19
C ILE A 27 6.71 -1.37 -3.13
N TYR A 28 7.61 -2.02 -2.39
CA TYR A 28 7.61 -3.48 -2.28
C TYR A 28 7.38 -3.95 -0.84
N ARG A 29 7.40 -3.05 0.14
CA ARG A 29 7.12 -3.36 1.55
C ARG A 29 6.62 -2.12 2.28
N VAL A 30 5.59 -2.32 3.10
CA VAL A 30 5.04 -1.32 4.01
C VAL A 30 4.85 -1.98 5.37
N ARG A 31 5.34 -1.35 6.42
CA ARG A 31 5.26 -1.85 7.80
C ARG A 31 4.70 -0.78 8.72
N ASP A 32 3.79 -1.17 9.60
CA ASP A 32 3.37 -0.36 10.75
C ASP A 32 4.53 -0.29 11.74
N ALA A 33 5.13 0.90 11.85
CA ALA A 33 6.31 1.15 12.68
C ALA A 33 5.99 1.02 14.16
N ASP A 34 4.76 1.37 14.56
CA ASP A 34 4.34 1.43 15.95
C ASP A 34 3.93 0.06 16.49
N LYS A 35 3.25 -0.74 15.66
CA LYS A 35 2.75 -2.08 16.04
C LYS A 35 3.66 -3.20 15.57
N GLY A 36 4.70 -2.88 14.79
CA GLY A 36 5.61 -3.85 14.19
C GLY A 36 4.94 -4.78 13.18
N TYR A 37 3.70 -4.47 12.76
CA TYR A 37 2.91 -5.29 11.84
C TYR A 37 3.33 -5.03 10.41
N GLU A 38 3.73 -6.09 9.71
CA GLU A 38 4.01 -6.03 8.27
C GLU A 38 2.81 -6.57 7.51
N GLN A 39 2.30 -5.79 6.54
CA GLN A 39 1.30 -6.31 5.62
C GLN A 39 1.94 -7.46 4.84
N PRO A 40 1.32 -8.66 4.81
CA PRO A 40 1.86 -9.78 4.04
C PRO A 40 1.99 -9.38 2.57
N ILE A 41 3.09 -9.81 1.94
CA ILE A 41 3.27 -9.65 0.49
C ILE A 41 2.07 -10.31 -0.18
N TYR A 42 1.25 -9.50 -0.84
CA TYR A 42 -0.02 -9.94 -1.37
C TYR A 42 0.19 -11.08 -2.38
N ASP A 43 -0.42 -12.23 -2.12
CA ASP A 43 -0.59 -13.24 -3.15
C ASP A 43 -1.58 -12.74 -4.22
N ALA A 44 -1.65 -13.46 -5.34
CA ALA A 44 -2.52 -13.10 -6.45
C ALA A 44 -3.99 -12.91 -6.04
N GLY A 45 -4.48 -13.65 -5.03
CA GLY A 45 -5.84 -13.51 -4.51
C GLY A 45 -6.06 -12.21 -3.74
N ALA A 46 -5.10 -11.83 -2.89
CA ALA A 46 -5.17 -10.58 -2.15
C ALA A 46 -5.06 -9.35 -3.07
N ILE A 47 -4.22 -9.43 -4.12
CA ILE A 47 -4.18 -8.41 -5.19
C ILE A 47 -5.54 -8.32 -5.89
N THR A 48 -6.14 -9.46 -6.27
CA THR A 48 -7.45 -9.49 -6.93
C THR A 48 -8.55 -8.83 -6.08
N GLN A 49 -8.55 -9.07 -4.76
CA GLN A 49 -9.50 -8.41 -3.85
C GLN A 49 -9.28 -6.91 -3.74
N ALA A 50 -8.02 -6.47 -3.66
CA ALA A 50 -7.67 -5.05 -3.63
C ALA A 50 -8.08 -4.35 -4.94
N GLU A 51 -7.87 -4.98 -6.09
CA GLU A 51 -8.30 -4.47 -7.40
C GLU A 51 -9.83 -4.36 -7.50
N ALA A 52 -10.56 -5.38 -7.02
CA ALA A 52 -12.02 -5.37 -7.00
C ALA A 52 -12.56 -4.25 -6.09
N TRP A 53 -11.91 -4.01 -4.94
CA TRP A 53 -12.26 -2.92 -4.04
C TRP A 53 -11.95 -1.54 -4.66
N SER A 54 -10.76 -1.35 -5.22
CA SER A 54 -10.39 -0.11 -5.91
C SER A 54 -11.32 0.19 -7.08
N ALA A 55 -11.73 -0.81 -7.86
CA ALA A 55 -12.71 -0.64 -8.94
C ALA A 55 -14.08 -0.18 -8.45
N LYS A 56 -14.44 -0.49 -7.20
CA LYS A 56 -15.70 -0.06 -6.56
C LYS A 56 -15.60 1.34 -5.96
N VAL A 57 -14.44 1.71 -5.42
CA VAL A 57 -14.26 2.94 -4.62
C VAL A 57 -13.67 4.09 -5.44
N ALA A 58 -12.87 3.80 -6.46
CA ALA A 58 -12.23 4.80 -7.31
C ALA A 58 -12.12 4.29 -8.77
N PRO A 59 -13.25 4.28 -9.52
CA PRO A 59 -13.30 3.74 -10.87
C PRO A 59 -12.33 4.43 -11.86
N GLU A 60 -11.88 5.65 -11.57
CA GLU A 60 -10.91 6.38 -12.40
C GLU A 60 -9.49 5.80 -12.46
N TYR A 61 -9.08 4.94 -11.53
CA TYR A 61 -7.70 4.40 -11.49
C TYR A 61 -7.46 3.22 -12.44
N LYS A 62 -8.47 2.80 -13.21
CA LYS A 62 -8.37 1.73 -14.22
C LYS A 62 -7.85 2.21 -15.60
N LYS A 63 -7.10 3.31 -15.63
CA LYS A 63 -6.43 3.79 -16.86
C LYS A 63 -4.91 3.70 -16.72
N HIS A 64 -4.36 2.53 -17.04
CA HIS A 64 -3.26 2.34 -18.00
C HIS A 64 -2.83 0.89 -18.07
#